data_AF-A0A7V6ZML0-F1
#
_entry.id   AF-A0A7V6ZML0-F1
#
_cell.length_a   1.000
_cell.length_b   1.000
_cell.length_c   1.000
_cell.angle_alpha   90.00
_cell.angle_beta   90.00
_cell.angle_gamma   90.00
#
_symmetry.space_group_name_H-M   'P 1'
#
loop_
_entity.id
_entity.type
_entity.pdbx_description
1 polymer ?
#
loop_
_entity_poly.entity_id
_entity_poly.type
_entity_poly.pdbx_seq_one_letter_code
_entity_poly.pdbx_strand_id
1 'polypeptide(L)'
;MPGRGAGEATPARPHGPAPPFLAPGALEESTDPIARQGVLRAPSAARPLARQAECSASALFPELDRWAPVLDSLGVPDAVRIQAALRTRVHGTSFQREILASGAIAEDVFYRALADSLGVRFLARVAPEDLVLEERQALALLRRGAGAAPLRMVDGEGQAVTIIATERMDALALRARLLASPELAARSRVAAPTSIRRALLCRARAGLSAIAVLGLFERLPHCSAVILANAWQGLLIGFGGFFALAAAVLAPLETLIALHGFLSLFFFGCILLRIMAMTVAAPPAPPPIAPLSARDLPVYSVLVALYREAGMVPQLLVALGRLQ
;
A
#
# COMPACT_ATOMS: atom_id res chain seq x y z
N MET A 1 -17.08 35.66 48.58
CA MET A 1 -17.97 36.84 48.48
C MET A 1 -17.11 38.01 48.04
N PRO A 2 -17.48 38.78 47.00
CA PRO A 2 -18.46 38.57 45.92
C PRO A 2 -17.75 38.58 44.54
N GLY A 3 -18.34 38.42 43.35
CA GLY A 3 -19.70 38.25 42.83
C GLY A 3 -19.55 38.28 41.28
N ARG A 4 -20.01 37.26 40.55
CA ARG A 4 -21.33 37.12 39.88
C ARG A 4 -21.49 37.89 38.55
N GLY A 5 -21.88 37.13 37.53
CA GLY A 5 -22.38 37.55 36.21
C GLY A 5 -22.17 36.39 35.22
N ALA A 6 -22.96 35.31 35.20
CA ALA A 6 -24.37 35.20 34.79
C ALA A 6 -24.61 35.76 33.38
N GLY A 7 -24.57 34.86 32.40
CA GLY A 7 -25.00 35.05 31.01
C GLY A 7 -25.44 33.70 30.47
N GLU A 8 -26.74 33.43 30.64
CA GLU A 8 -27.46 32.21 30.32
C GLU A 8 -28.27 32.45 29.04
N ALA A 9 -28.18 31.54 28.06
CA ALA A 9 -29.07 31.29 26.91
C ALA A 9 -28.23 30.61 25.79
N THR A 10 -28.56 29.52 25.12
CA THR A 10 -29.73 28.62 25.05
C THR A 10 -29.24 27.38 24.28
N PRO A 11 -29.65 26.15 24.64
CA PRO A 11 -29.23 24.94 23.95
C PRO A 11 -30.07 24.67 22.69
N ALA A 12 -29.44 24.56 21.52
CA ALA A 12 -30.11 24.07 20.32
C ALA A 12 -30.32 22.56 20.43
N ARG A 13 -31.58 22.17 20.63
CA ARG A 13 -32.09 20.79 20.65
C ARG A 13 -32.27 20.23 19.21
N PRO A 14 -32.48 18.91 19.08
CA PRO A 14 -32.12 18.13 17.90
C PRO A 14 -33.18 18.18 16.81
N HIS A 15 -32.75 18.14 15.54
CA HIS A 15 -33.64 17.76 14.47
C HIS A 15 -33.85 16.23 14.51
N GLY A 16 -35.06 15.86 14.93
CA GLY A 16 -35.64 14.53 14.79
C GLY A 16 -36.03 14.20 13.34
N PRO A 17 -36.86 13.16 13.15
CA PRO A 17 -36.62 12.08 12.20
C PRO A 17 -37.21 12.28 10.80
N ALA A 18 -36.80 11.38 9.90
CA ALA A 18 -37.21 11.25 8.51
C ALA A 18 -38.74 11.27 8.29
N PRO A 19 -39.20 11.70 7.10
CA PRO A 19 -40.43 11.20 6.51
C PRO A 19 -40.15 10.12 5.45
N PRO A 20 -41.19 9.34 5.11
CA PRO A 20 -41.08 7.97 4.60
C PRO A 20 -41.46 7.87 3.11
N PHE A 21 -41.62 6.62 2.65
CA PHE A 21 -42.55 6.22 1.59
C PHE A 21 -42.00 6.10 0.15
N LEU A 22 -41.66 4.87 -0.25
CA LEU A 22 -42.43 4.14 -1.27
C LEU A 22 -41.97 2.68 -1.32
N ALA A 23 -42.80 1.82 -0.74
CA ALA A 23 -42.85 0.39 -1.04
C ALA A 23 -44.19 0.13 -1.78
N PRO A 24 -44.43 -1.10 -2.26
CA PRO A 24 -44.80 -1.42 -3.64
C PRO A 24 -46.31 -1.35 -3.90
N GLY A 25 -46.69 -0.93 -5.12
CA GLY A 25 -48.06 -0.95 -5.61
C GLY A 25 -48.16 -1.87 -6.83
N ALA A 26 -48.85 -3.00 -6.63
CA ALA A 26 -49.29 -3.93 -7.65
C ALA A 26 -50.53 -3.39 -8.41
N LEU A 27 -50.91 -4.16 -9.44
CA LEU A 27 -52.17 -4.17 -10.19
C LEU A 27 -52.13 -3.42 -11.53
N GLU A 28 -51.89 -4.17 -12.60
CA GLU A 28 -52.98 -4.44 -13.54
C GLU A 28 -52.81 -5.83 -14.16
N GLU A 29 -53.74 -6.71 -13.81
CA GLU A 29 -54.10 -7.91 -14.58
C GLU A 29 -54.66 -7.48 -15.93
N SER A 30 -54.18 -8.08 -17.01
CA SER A 30 -55.04 -8.36 -18.17
C SER A 30 -54.70 -9.74 -18.69
N THR A 31 -55.74 -10.56 -18.69
CA THR A 31 -55.80 -11.99 -18.87
C THR A 31 -55.80 -12.37 -20.35
N ASP A 32 -55.09 -13.47 -20.65
CA ASP A 32 -55.44 -14.53 -21.61
C ASP A 32 -55.29 -14.33 -23.14
N PRO A 33 -55.21 -15.43 -23.94
CA PRO A 33 -54.26 -16.56 -23.86
C PRO A 33 -53.73 -16.96 -25.27
N ILE A 34 -53.09 -18.13 -25.38
CA ILE A 34 -52.76 -18.89 -26.61
C ILE A 34 -51.37 -18.60 -27.22
N ALA A 35 -50.40 -19.48 -26.95
CA ALA A 35 -49.88 -20.40 -27.97
C ALA A 35 -48.74 -21.27 -27.40
N ARG A 36 -48.96 -22.58 -27.48
CA ARG A 36 -47.95 -23.63 -27.34
C ARG A 36 -46.78 -23.36 -28.29
N GLN A 37 -45.53 -23.49 -27.82
CA GLN A 37 -44.46 -24.19 -28.54
C GLN A 37 -43.13 -24.17 -27.78
N GLY A 38 -42.49 -25.33 -27.72
CA GLY A 38 -41.03 -25.40 -27.88
C GLY A 38 -40.18 -25.35 -26.62
N VAL A 39 -40.07 -26.48 -25.94
CA VAL A 39 -38.84 -26.85 -25.24
C VAL A 39 -37.70 -26.88 -26.26
N LEU A 40 -36.98 -25.76 -26.43
CA LEU A 40 -35.70 -25.73 -27.14
C LEU A 40 -34.61 -26.06 -26.14
N ARG A 41 -34.43 -27.37 -25.97
CA ARG A 41 -33.26 -27.96 -25.32
C ARG A 41 -32.02 -27.54 -26.14
N ALA A 42 -31.19 -26.70 -25.51
CA ALA A 42 -29.78 -26.48 -25.83
C ALA A 42 -29.10 -27.76 -26.39
N PRO A 43 -28.61 -27.90 -27.64
CA PRO A 43 -27.92 -29.13 -28.02
C PRO A 43 -26.64 -29.31 -27.20
N SER A 44 -26.52 -30.48 -26.58
CA SER A 44 -25.45 -30.98 -25.71
C SER A 44 -24.06 -31.11 -26.39
N ALA A 45 -23.85 -30.46 -27.54
CA ALA A 45 -22.68 -30.61 -28.40
C ALA A 45 -21.56 -29.57 -28.12
N ALA A 46 -21.79 -28.58 -27.26
CA ALA A 46 -20.75 -27.60 -26.86
C ALA A 46 -19.84 -28.12 -25.72
N ARG A 47 -20.31 -29.10 -24.94
CA ARG A 47 -19.55 -29.70 -23.82
C ARG A 47 -18.28 -30.48 -24.20
N PRO A 48 -18.20 -31.20 -25.34
CA PRO A 48 -16.99 -31.94 -25.71
C PRO A 48 -15.83 -31.01 -26.07
N LEU A 49 -16.11 -29.92 -26.80
CA LEU A 49 -15.09 -28.95 -27.23
C LEU A 49 -14.61 -28.08 -26.06
N ALA A 50 -15.51 -27.67 -25.17
CA ALA A 50 -15.13 -26.98 -23.93
C ALA A 50 -14.21 -27.85 -23.08
N ARG A 51 -14.55 -29.13 -22.86
CA ARG A 51 -13.69 -30.07 -22.12
C ARG A 51 -12.34 -30.34 -22.80
N GLN A 52 -12.30 -30.44 -24.13
CA GLN A 52 -11.04 -30.63 -24.86
C GLN A 52 -10.15 -29.38 -24.78
N ALA A 53 -10.73 -28.19 -24.85
CA ALA A 53 -10.02 -26.92 -24.66
C ALA A 53 -9.52 -26.76 -23.21
N GLU A 54 -10.34 -27.12 -22.21
CA GLU A 54 -9.97 -27.17 -20.80
C GLU A 54 -8.80 -28.14 -20.55
N CYS A 55 -8.86 -29.38 -21.06
CA CYS A 55 -7.76 -30.35 -20.97
C CYS A 55 -6.48 -29.90 -21.67
N SER A 56 -6.58 -29.13 -22.76
CA SER A 56 -5.41 -28.60 -23.47
C SER A 56 -4.79 -27.41 -22.73
N ALA A 57 -5.62 -26.56 -22.13
CA ALA A 57 -5.18 -25.44 -21.32
C ALA A 57 -4.54 -25.91 -20.00
N SER A 58 -5.08 -26.93 -19.35
CA SER A 58 -4.50 -27.47 -18.11
C SER A 58 -3.16 -28.17 -18.35
N ALA A 59 -2.97 -28.84 -19.49
CA ALA A 59 -1.68 -29.39 -19.89
C ALA A 59 -0.61 -28.31 -20.09
N LEU A 60 -1.01 -27.13 -20.58
CA LEU A 60 -0.12 -25.98 -20.77
C LEU A 60 0.11 -25.20 -19.48
N PHE A 61 -0.86 -25.17 -18.57
CA PHE A 61 -0.87 -24.40 -17.33
C PHE A 61 -1.25 -25.29 -16.14
N PRO A 62 -0.28 -25.98 -15.52
CA PRO A 62 -0.55 -26.88 -14.39
C PRO A 62 -1.15 -26.15 -13.18
N GLU A 63 -1.02 -24.83 -13.10
CA GLU A 63 -1.63 -24.01 -12.05
C GLU A 63 -3.17 -24.05 -12.11
N LEU A 64 -3.76 -24.21 -13.29
CA LEU A 64 -5.22 -24.28 -13.45
C LEU A 64 -5.80 -25.49 -12.73
N ASP A 65 -5.18 -26.67 -12.89
CA ASP A 65 -5.61 -27.89 -12.20
C ASP A 65 -5.40 -27.79 -10.69
N ARG A 66 -4.29 -27.20 -10.25
CA ARG A 66 -3.99 -27.04 -8.81
C ARG A 66 -5.02 -26.17 -8.10
N TRP A 67 -5.51 -25.13 -8.77
CA TRP A 67 -6.44 -24.16 -8.19
C TRP A 67 -7.90 -24.43 -8.55
N ALA A 68 -8.19 -25.39 -9.43
CA ALA A 68 -9.54 -25.72 -9.90
C ALA A 68 -10.57 -25.86 -8.76
N PRO A 69 -10.33 -26.60 -7.65
CA PRO A 69 -11.33 -26.76 -6.59
C PRO A 69 -11.76 -25.43 -5.95
N VAL A 70 -10.81 -24.49 -5.78
CA VAL A 70 -11.07 -23.18 -5.20
C VAL A 70 -11.76 -22.28 -6.23
N LEU A 71 -11.28 -22.26 -7.47
CA LEU A 71 -11.83 -21.41 -8.53
C LEU A 71 -13.25 -21.84 -8.94
N ASP A 72 -13.53 -23.14 -8.93
CA ASP A 72 -14.84 -23.71 -9.23
C ASP A 72 -15.85 -23.32 -8.14
N SER A 73 -15.45 -23.40 -6.87
CA SER A 73 -16.29 -22.97 -5.74
C SER A 73 -16.65 -21.48 -5.81
N LEU A 74 -15.81 -20.68 -6.45
CA LEU A 74 -15.98 -19.23 -6.63
C LEU A 74 -16.65 -18.86 -7.96
N GLY A 75 -16.94 -19.83 -8.84
CA GLY A 75 -17.60 -19.58 -10.12
C GLY A 75 -16.77 -18.73 -11.09
N VAL A 76 -15.43 -18.79 -11.00
CA VAL A 76 -14.54 -17.95 -11.81
C VAL A 76 -14.58 -18.40 -13.29
N PRO A 77 -14.87 -17.52 -14.26
CA PRO A 77 -14.90 -17.89 -15.68
C PRO A 77 -13.54 -18.35 -16.20
N ASP A 78 -13.51 -19.37 -17.07
CA ASP A 78 -12.26 -19.94 -17.59
C ASP A 78 -11.39 -18.95 -18.34
N ALA A 79 -12.00 -17.98 -19.04
CA ALA A 79 -11.29 -16.90 -19.70
C ALA A 79 -10.38 -16.12 -18.72
N VAL A 80 -10.88 -15.83 -17.51
CA VAL A 80 -10.14 -15.12 -16.47
C VAL A 80 -9.02 -16.01 -15.90
N ARG A 81 -9.30 -17.31 -15.71
CA ARG A 81 -8.31 -18.27 -15.22
C ARG A 81 -7.12 -18.39 -16.20
N ILE A 82 -7.41 -18.57 -17.49
CA ILE A 82 -6.40 -18.67 -18.55
C ILE A 82 -5.61 -17.37 -18.66
N GLN A 83 -6.28 -16.21 -18.61
CA GLN A 83 -5.61 -14.92 -18.67
C GLN A 83 -4.67 -14.70 -17.47
N ALA A 84 -5.08 -15.08 -16.26
CA ALA A 84 -4.23 -15.03 -15.08
C ALA A 84 -3.01 -15.96 -15.20
N ALA A 85 -3.19 -17.18 -15.74
CA ALA A 85 -2.08 -18.12 -15.98
C ALA A 85 -1.07 -17.57 -17.00
N LEU A 86 -1.56 -16.95 -18.09
CA LEU A 86 -0.71 -16.28 -19.07
C LEU A 86 0.09 -15.12 -18.44
N ARG A 87 -0.59 -14.23 -17.70
CA ARG A 87 0.06 -13.10 -17.02
C ARG A 87 1.09 -13.54 -16.00
N THR A 88 0.85 -14.64 -15.31
CA THR A 88 1.80 -15.23 -14.35
C THR A 88 3.14 -15.50 -15.03
N ARG A 89 3.13 -16.05 -16.26
CA ARG A 89 4.35 -16.32 -17.03
C ARG A 89 5.03 -15.06 -17.55
N VAL A 90 4.26 -14.06 -17.95
CA VAL A 90 4.79 -12.79 -18.46
C VAL A 90 5.39 -11.95 -17.34
N HIS A 91 4.72 -11.85 -16.20
CA HIS A 91 5.13 -11.01 -15.07
C HIS A 91 6.06 -11.72 -14.07
N GLY A 92 6.17 -13.05 -14.13
CA GLY A 92 6.95 -13.83 -13.17
C GLY A 92 6.39 -13.76 -11.74
N THR A 93 5.10 -13.51 -11.59
CA THR A 93 4.37 -13.40 -10.32
C THR A 93 3.72 -14.75 -9.95
N SER A 94 2.94 -14.81 -8.86
CA SER A 94 2.16 -16.02 -8.54
C SER A 94 0.78 -15.96 -9.18
N PHE A 95 0.22 -17.13 -9.52
CA PHE A 95 -1.13 -17.23 -10.10
C PHE A 95 -2.20 -16.58 -9.22
N GLN A 96 -2.09 -16.73 -7.89
CA GLN A 96 -2.98 -16.07 -6.92
C GLN A 96 -2.93 -14.54 -7.03
N ARG A 97 -1.74 -13.98 -7.27
CA ARG A 97 -1.57 -12.54 -7.39
C ARG A 97 -2.21 -12.02 -8.67
N GLU A 98 -2.06 -12.74 -9.78
CA GLU A 98 -2.67 -12.35 -11.07
C GLU A 98 -4.19 -12.53 -11.09
N ILE A 99 -4.73 -13.58 -10.44
CA ILE A 99 -6.19 -13.75 -10.35
C ILE A 99 -6.80 -12.64 -9.49
N LEU A 100 -6.16 -12.24 -8.40
CA LEU A 100 -6.62 -11.12 -7.57
C LEU A 100 -6.45 -9.77 -8.28
N ALA A 101 -5.34 -9.58 -9.00
CA ALA A 101 -5.10 -8.38 -9.81
C ALA A 101 -6.07 -8.24 -10.99
N SER A 102 -6.72 -9.32 -11.43
CA SER A 102 -7.76 -9.26 -12.46
C SER A 102 -9.02 -8.50 -12.01
N GLY A 103 -9.22 -8.33 -10.70
CA GLY A 103 -10.41 -7.70 -10.12
C GLY A 103 -11.69 -8.55 -10.22
N ALA A 104 -11.63 -9.75 -10.79
CA ALA A 104 -12.77 -10.64 -10.92
C ALA A 104 -13.26 -11.19 -9.58
N ILE A 105 -12.40 -11.20 -8.56
CA ILE A 105 -12.69 -11.76 -7.23
C ILE A 105 -12.10 -10.82 -6.17
N ALA A 106 -12.89 -10.52 -5.13
CA ALA A 106 -12.37 -9.83 -3.96
C ALA A 106 -11.42 -10.73 -3.16
N GLU A 107 -10.34 -10.16 -2.63
CA GLU A 107 -9.31 -10.90 -1.87
C GLU A 107 -9.90 -11.69 -0.69
N ASP A 108 -10.79 -11.09 0.09
CA ASP A 108 -11.42 -11.75 1.24
C ASP A 108 -12.24 -12.99 0.84
N VAL A 109 -12.88 -12.95 -0.34
CA VAL A 109 -13.69 -14.05 -0.86
C VAL A 109 -12.79 -15.19 -1.31
N PHE A 110 -11.69 -14.87 -2.02
CA PHE A 110 -10.70 -15.85 -2.44
C PHE A 110 -10.05 -16.57 -1.24
N TYR A 111 -9.60 -15.82 -0.24
CA TYR A 111 -8.94 -16.41 0.93
C TYR A 111 -9.90 -17.16 1.86
N ARG A 112 -11.19 -16.80 1.87
CA ARG A 112 -12.23 -17.58 2.55
C ARG A 112 -12.43 -18.95 1.89
N ALA A 113 -12.64 -18.98 0.57
CA ALA A 113 -12.78 -20.24 -0.16
C ALA A 113 -11.50 -21.11 -0.06
N LEU A 114 -10.33 -20.48 -0.05
CA LEU A 114 -9.08 -21.19 0.21
C LEU A 114 -9.04 -21.81 1.62
N ALA A 115 -9.44 -21.06 2.65
CA ALA A 115 -9.51 -21.57 4.03
C ALA A 115 -10.46 -22.78 4.13
N ASP A 116 -11.62 -22.69 3.48
CA ASP A 116 -12.62 -23.76 3.43
C ASP A 116 -12.05 -25.02 2.74
N SER A 117 -11.33 -24.85 1.62
CA SER A 117 -10.68 -25.96 0.91
C SER A 117 -9.56 -26.64 1.71
N LEU A 118 -8.93 -25.90 2.62
CA LEU A 118 -7.86 -26.37 3.51
C LEU A 118 -8.41 -26.91 4.84
N GLY A 119 -9.70 -26.75 5.14
CA GLY A 119 -10.32 -27.15 6.40
C GLY A 119 -9.87 -26.32 7.60
N VAL A 120 -9.48 -25.06 7.38
CA VAL A 120 -9.01 -24.14 8.44
C VAL A 120 -9.89 -22.90 8.51
N ARG A 121 -9.90 -22.22 9.66
CA ARG A 121 -10.74 -21.03 9.85
C ARG A 121 -10.12 -19.79 9.20
N PHE A 122 -10.95 -19.01 8.50
CA PHE A 122 -10.59 -17.73 7.91
C PHE A 122 -10.65 -16.59 8.94
N LEU A 123 -9.64 -15.71 8.94
CA LEU A 123 -9.56 -14.47 9.71
C LEU A 123 -9.63 -13.28 8.76
N ALA A 124 -10.77 -12.58 8.77
CA ALA A 124 -10.96 -11.37 7.96
C ALA A 124 -10.08 -10.20 8.43
N ARG A 125 -9.95 -10.04 9.74
CA ARG A 125 -9.13 -8.98 10.35
C ARG A 125 -8.14 -9.59 11.33
N VAL A 126 -6.87 -9.23 11.15
CA VAL A 126 -5.80 -9.53 12.11
C VAL A 126 -5.56 -8.28 12.95
N ALA A 127 -5.74 -8.36 14.27
CA ALA A 127 -5.42 -7.24 15.13
C ALA A 127 -3.90 -7.16 15.33
N PRO A 128 -3.30 -5.95 15.37
CA PRO A 128 -1.86 -5.79 15.57
C PRO A 128 -1.37 -6.31 16.93
N GLU A 129 -2.22 -6.27 17.94
CA GLU A 129 -1.92 -6.62 19.34
C GLU A 129 -1.78 -8.13 19.54
N ASP A 130 -2.53 -8.90 18.75
CA ASP A 130 -2.53 -10.35 18.81
C ASP A 130 -1.28 -10.97 18.18
N LEU A 131 -0.52 -10.21 17.39
CA LEU A 131 0.68 -10.69 16.72
C LEU A 131 1.85 -10.84 17.70
N VAL A 132 2.34 -12.07 17.86
CA VAL A 132 3.49 -12.41 18.72
C VAL A 132 4.78 -12.14 17.97
N LEU A 133 5.09 -10.85 17.79
CA LEU A 133 6.33 -10.40 17.17
C LEU A 133 6.77 -9.02 17.65
N GLU A 134 8.08 -8.81 17.60
CA GLU A 134 8.72 -7.53 17.87
C GLU A 134 8.68 -6.62 16.65
N GLU A 135 8.83 -5.30 16.87
CA GLU A 135 8.84 -4.31 15.80
C GLU A 135 9.94 -4.57 14.75
N ARG A 136 11.15 -4.94 15.17
CA ARG A 136 12.25 -5.30 14.24
C ARG A 136 11.87 -6.46 13.33
N GLN A 137 11.16 -7.45 13.85
CA GLN A 137 10.69 -8.60 13.08
C GLN A 137 9.58 -8.18 12.11
N ALA A 138 8.66 -7.31 12.53
CA ALA A 138 7.64 -6.74 11.65
C ALA A 138 8.27 -6.03 10.44
N LEU A 139 9.30 -5.20 10.67
CA LEU A 139 10.06 -4.52 9.61
C LEU A 139 10.75 -5.50 8.66
N ALA A 140 11.35 -6.57 9.19
CA ALA A 140 12.00 -7.59 8.38
C ALA A 140 11.00 -8.34 7.48
N LEU A 141 9.80 -8.63 8.00
CA LEU A 141 8.73 -9.27 7.25
C LEU A 141 8.16 -8.36 6.17
N LEU A 142 7.94 -7.07 6.48
CA LEU A 142 7.49 -6.09 5.48
C LEU A 142 8.47 -5.94 4.32
N ARG A 143 9.78 -6.05 4.58
CA ARG A 143 10.82 -6.01 3.54
C ARG A 143 10.80 -7.23 2.60
N ARG A 144 10.41 -8.40 3.09
CA ARG A 144 10.38 -9.65 2.30
C ARG A 144 9.17 -9.75 1.38
N GLY A 145 8.14 -8.93 1.62
CA GLY A 145 6.87 -8.96 0.89
C GLY A 145 5.80 -9.78 1.59
N ALA A 146 4.55 -9.60 1.15
CA ALA A 146 3.41 -10.33 1.70
C ALA A 146 3.52 -11.84 1.40
N GLY A 147 2.99 -12.68 2.29
CA GLY A 147 3.04 -14.13 2.11
C GLY A 147 4.40 -14.80 2.35
N ALA A 148 5.41 -14.08 2.86
CA ALA A 148 6.78 -14.60 2.95
C ALA A 148 7.01 -15.61 4.10
N ALA A 149 6.21 -15.59 5.16
CA ALA A 149 6.38 -16.49 6.30
C ALA A 149 5.08 -16.65 7.11
N PRO A 150 4.87 -17.82 7.75
CA PRO A 150 3.81 -17.97 8.75
C PRO A 150 4.08 -17.06 9.96
N LEU A 151 3.02 -16.49 10.51
CA LEU A 151 3.07 -15.61 11.69
C LEU A 151 2.41 -16.27 12.88
N ARG A 152 2.92 -15.98 14.08
CA ARG A 152 2.29 -16.43 15.32
C ARG A 152 1.39 -15.33 15.87
N MET A 153 0.21 -15.73 16.29
CA MET A 153 -0.81 -14.88 16.86
C MET A 153 -1.35 -15.53 18.14
N VAL A 154 -1.84 -14.73 19.08
CA VAL A 154 -2.66 -15.20 20.19
C VAL A 154 -4.12 -14.95 19.83
N ASP A 155 -4.94 -16.00 19.80
CA ASP A 155 -6.39 -15.87 19.57
C ASP A 155 -7.06 -15.23 20.82
N GLY A 156 -8.32 -14.78 20.70
CA GLY A 156 -9.06 -14.15 21.81
C GLY A 156 -9.21 -15.03 23.06
N GLU A 157 -8.96 -16.34 22.93
CA GLU A 157 -8.93 -17.32 24.03
C GLU A 157 -7.52 -17.51 24.65
N GLY A 158 -6.53 -16.69 24.27
CA GLY A 158 -5.17 -16.78 24.79
C GLY A 158 -4.30 -17.88 24.16
N GLN A 159 -4.80 -18.58 23.14
CA GLN A 159 -4.11 -19.70 22.51
C GLN A 159 -3.18 -19.25 21.37
N ALA A 160 -1.96 -19.78 21.34
CA ALA A 160 -1.01 -19.50 20.26
C ALA A 160 -1.40 -20.24 18.97
N VAL A 161 -1.75 -19.47 17.96
CA VAL A 161 -2.25 -19.88 16.65
C VAL A 161 -1.27 -19.41 15.55
N THR A 162 -1.15 -20.19 14.48
CA THR A 162 -0.32 -19.82 13.32
C THR A 162 -1.19 -19.25 12.21
N ILE A 163 -0.93 -18.01 11.81
CA ILE A 163 -1.51 -17.38 10.63
C ILE A 163 -0.66 -17.78 9.42
N ILE A 164 -1.30 -18.37 8.42
CA ILE A 164 -0.67 -18.75 7.16
C ILE A 164 -1.09 -17.77 6.07
N ALA A 165 -0.10 -17.12 5.47
CA ALA A 165 -0.26 -16.30 4.29
C ALA A 165 0.27 -17.09 3.07
N THR A 166 -0.63 -17.56 2.21
CA THR A 166 -0.32 -18.60 1.21
C THR A 166 0.21 -18.08 -0.13
N GLU A 167 0.53 -16.78 -0.28
CA GLU A 167 0.86 -16.16 -1.58
C GLU A 167 2.07 -16.79 -2.30
N ARG A 168 2.93 -17.50 -1.55
CA ARG A 168 4.10 -18.24 -2.08
C ARG A 168 4.14 -19.71 -1.69
N MET A 169 3.16 -20.19 -0.94
CA MET A 169 3.14 -21.57 -0.46
C MET A 169 2.30 -22.43 -1.40
N ASP A 170 2.80 -23.61 -1.73
CA ASP A 170 2.02 -24.59 -2.50
C ASP A 170 0.83 -25.05 -1.65
N ALA A 171 -0.37 -24.63 -2.06
CA ALA A 171 -1.62 -24.92 -1.35
C ALA A 171 -1.89 -26.43 -1.25
N LEU A 172 -1.47 -27.22 -2.24
CA LEU A 172 -1.66 -28.68 -2.23
C LEU A 172 -0.72 -29.35 -1.22
N ALA A 173 0.55 -28.95 -1.20
CA ALA A 173 1.51 -29.46 -0.21
C ALA A 173 1.10 -29.06 1.22
N LEU A 174 0.59 -27.83 1.38
CA LEU A 174 0.07 -27.38 2.67
C LEU A 174 -1.16 -28.18 3.10
N ARG A 175 -2.11 -28.43 2.19
CA ARG A 175 -3.30 -29.25 2.45
C ARG A 175 -2.92 -30.66 2.89
N ALA A 176 -1.98 -31.30 2.19
CA ALA A 176 -1.50 -32.64 2.56
C ALA A 176 -0.91 -32.67 3.97
N ARG A 177 -0.14 -31.63 4.34
CA ARG A 177 0.42 -31.49 5.70
C ARG A 177 -0.63 -31.24 6.77
N LEU A 178 -1.64 -30.42 6.47
CA LEU A 178 -2.74 -30.14 7.40
C LEU A 178 -3.61 -31.38 7.64
N LEU A 179 -3.87 -32.17 6.58
CA LEU A 179 -4.58 -33.45 6.69
C LEU A 179 -3.79 -34.49 7.48
N ALA A 180 -2.45 -34.51 7.34
CA ALA A 180 -1.59 -35.40 8.09
C ALA A 180 -1.45 -35.03 9.57
N SER A 181 -1.89 -33.83 10.00
CA SER A 181 -1.73 -33.36 11.38
C SER A 181 -2.93 -32.50 11.81
N PRO A 182 -4.01 -33.14 12.34
CA PRO A 182 -5.24 -32.45 12.74
C PRO A 182 -5.02 -31.36 13.80
N GLU A 183 -4.07 -31.54 14.71
CA GLU A 183 -3.70 -30.53 15.71
C GLU A 183 -3.14 -29.25 15.06
N LEU A 184 -2.38 -29.40 13.97
CA LEU A 184 -1.82 -28.28 13.22
C LEU A 184 -2.92 -27.54 12.46
N ALA A 185 -3.90 -28.25 11.90
CA ALA A 185 -5.08 -27.65 11.30
C ALA A 185 -5.93 -26.88 12.33
N ALA A 186 -6.14 -27.45 13.52
CA ALA A 186 -6.88 -26.80 14.61
C ALA A 186 -6.23 -25.49 15.07
N ARG A 187 -4.90 -25.41 15.01
CA ARG A 187 -4.08 -24.23 15.39
C ARG A 187 -3.66 -23.36 14.20
N SER A 188 -4.19 -23.61 13.01
CA SER A 188 -3.91 -22.82 11.81
C SER A 188 -5.09 -21.93 11.45
N ARG A 189 -4.79 -20.72 10.98
CA ARG A 189 -5.76 -19.78 10.43
C ARG A 189 -5.23 -19.21 9.13
N VAL A 190 -6.12 -18.95 8.19
CA VAL A 190 -5.78 -18.26 6.95
C VAL A 190 -6.30 -16.84 7.04
N ALA A 191 -5.46 -15.86 6.70
CA ALA A 191 -5.84 -14.47 6.63
C ALA A 191 -5.39 -13.87 5.30
N ALA A 192 -6.12 -12.86 4.81
CA ALA A 192 -5.75 -12.13 3.61
C ALA A 192 -4.39 -11.43 3.78
N PRO A 193 -3.48 -11.51 2.78
CA PRO A 193 -2.20 -10.82 2.78
C PRO A 193 -2.31 -9.32 3.08
N THR A 194 -3.34 -8.62 2.59
CA THR A 194 -3.57 -7.21 2.92
C THR A 194 -3.88 -6.99 4.39
N SER A 195 -4.67 -7.87 5.01
CA SER A 195 -5.01 -7.80 6.43
C SER A 195 -3.77 -7.98 7.31
N ILE A 196 -2.93 -8.95 6.97
CA ILE A 196 -1.64 -9.19 7.63
C ILE A 196 -0.70 -8.00 7.43
N ARG A 197 -0.55 -7.52 6.19
CA ARG A 197 0.30 -6.36 5.87
C ARG A 197 -0.13 -5.13 6.64
N ARG A 198 -1.43 -4.87 6.78
CA ARG A 198 -1.95 -3.77 7.58
C ARG A 198 -1.59 -3.92 9.06
N ALA A 199 -1.73 -5.12 9.63
CA ALA A 199 -1.34 -5.37 11.02
C ALA A 199 0.16 -5.18 11.25
N LEU A 200 1.00 -5.67 10.32
CA LEU A 200 2.46 -5.46 10.35
C LEU A 200 2.83 -3.98 10.22
N LEU A 201 2.17 -3.22 9.34
CA LEU A 201 2.38 -1.77 9.19
C LEU A 201 2.03 -1.02 10.48
N CYS A 202 0.94 -1.39 11.15
CA CYS A 202 0.59 -0.80 12.45
C CYS A 202 1.65 -1.11 13.51
N ARG A 203 2.12 -2.36 13.59
CA ARG A 203 3.15 -2.80 14.55
C ARG A 203 4.51 -2.16 14.30
N ALA A 204 4.85 -1.89 13.03
CA ALA A 204 6.12 -1.31 12.61
C ALA A 204 6.08 0.21 12.43
N ARG A 205 4.99 0.89 12.82
CA ARG A 205 4.77 2.31 12.50
C ARG A 205 5.88 3.22 13.03
N ALA A 206 6.29 3.03 14.29
CA ALA A 206 7.32 3.84 14.91
C ALA A 206 8.67 3.64 14.22
N GLY A 207 9.07 2.39 13.98
CA GLY A 207 10.30 2.02 13.30
C GLY A 207 10.33 2.48 11.84
N LEU A 208 9.22 2.38 11.10
CA LEU A 208 9.11 2.92 9.74
C LEU A 208 9.28 4.45 9.74
N SER A 209 8.67 5.15 10.71
CA SER A 209 8.83 6.60 10.83
C SER A 209 10.25 7.00 11.19
N ALA A 210 10.91 6.28 12.11
CA ALA A 210 12.29 6.51 12.48
C ALA A 210 13.23 6.27 11.29
N ILE A 211 13.03 5.18 10.52
CA ILE A 211 13.80 4.92 9.30
C ILE A 211 13.58 6.02 8.25
N ALA A 212 12.35 6.52 8.09
CA ALA A 212 12.05 7.56 7.12
C ALA A 212 12.69 8.91 7.50
N VAL A 213 12.76 9.24 8.80
CA VAL A 213 13.30 10.51 9.30
C VAL A 213 14.82 10.46 9.49
N LEU A 214 15.33 9.41 10.12
CA LEU A 214 16.73 9.27 10.52
C LEU A 214 17.56 8.43 9.55
N GLY A 215 16.93 7.61 8.71
CA GLY A 215 17.64 6.64 7.88
C GLY A 215 18.64 7.26 6.89
N LEU A 216 18.39 8.48 6.42
CA LEU A 216 19.37 9.21 5.60
C LEU A 216 20.59 9.62 6.43
N PHE A 217 20.36 10.19 7.62
CA PHE A 217 21.44 10.58 8.53
C PHE A 217 22.26 9.38 9.00
N GLU A 218 21.62 8.25 9.31
CA GLU A 218 22.29 7.03 9.77
C GLU A 218 23.18 6.40 8.67
N ARG A 219 22.74 6.44 7.40
CA ARG A 219 23.45 5.78 6.29
C ARG A 219 24.45 6.69 5.60
N LEU A 220 24.08 7.95 5.41
CA LEU A 220 24.83 8.94 4.64
C LEU A 220 24.79 10.28 5.41
N PRO A 221 25.50 10.38 6.54
CA PRO A 221 25.45 11.56 7.40
C PRO A 221 25.88 12.84 6.68
N HIS A 222 26.80 12.75 5.73
CA HIS A 222 27.26 13.87 4.89
C HIS A 222 26.23 14.34 3.85
N CYS A 223 25.21 13.53 3.55
CA CYS A 223 24.07 13.90 2.71
C CYS A 223 22.88 14.42 3.52
N SER A 224 23.00 14.48 4.86
CA SER A 224 21.94 14.95 5.74
C SER A 224 22.18 16.41 6.13
N ALA A 225 21.13 17.23 6.07
CA ALA A 225 21.17 18.63 6.51
C ALA A 225 21.16 18.81 8.04
N VAL A 226 21.22 17.72 8.82
CA VAL A 226 21.24 17.76 10.28
C VAL A 226 22.52 18.43 10.81
N ILE A 227 23.65 18.23 10.12
CA ILE A 227 24.93 18.87 10.47
C ILE A 227 25.10 20.07 9.55
N LEU A 228 24.81 21.26 10.08
CA LEU A 228 24.81 22.50 9.29
C LEU A 228 26.22 23.03 9.01
N ALA A 229 27.15 22.85 9.95
CA ALA A 229 28.53 23.24 9.81
C ALA A 229 29.43 22.31 10.62
N ASN A 230 30.50 21.83 9.99
CA ASN A 230 31.56 21.11 10.68
C ASN A 230 32.39 22.08 11.52
N ALA A 231 32.93 21.62 12.66
CA ALA A 231 33.72 22.47 13.57
C ALA A 231 34.86 23.21 12.84
N TRP A 232 35.49 22.56 11.87
CA TRP A 232 36.52 23.17 11.03
C TRP A 232 36.01 24.33 10.15
N GLN A 233 34.80 24.22 9.60
CA GLN A 233 34.18 25.29 8.81
C GLN A 233 33.88 26.50 9.70
N GLY A 234 33.36 26.26 10.92
CA GLY A 234 33.15 27.32 11.91
C GLY A 234 34.46 28.02 12.30
N LEU A 235 35.54 27.26 12.49
CA LEU A 235 36.86 27.80 12.79
C LEU A 235 37.41 28.67 11.66
N LEU A 236 37.33 28.19 10.41
CA LEU A 236 37.75 28.95 9.23
C LEU A 236 36.94 30.23 9.05
N ILE A 237 35.62 30.18 9.22
CA ILE A 237 34.75 31.36 9.14
C ILE A 237 35.10 32.35 10.26
N GLY A 238 35.32 31.86 11.49
CA GLY A 238 35.67 32.68 12.63
C GLY A 238 37.01 33.40 12.46
N PHE A 239 38.07 32.65 12.12
CA PHE A 239 39.38 33.25 11.85
C PHE A 239 39.35 34.18 10.63
N GLY A 240 38.74 33.74 9.53
CA GLY A 240 38.59 34.56 8.33
C GLY A 240 37.86 35.88 8.62
N GLY A 241 36.79 35.83 9.40
CA GLY A 241 36.05 37.01 9.84
C GLY A 241 36.88 37.92 10.76
N PHE A 242 37.63 37.35 11.71
CA PHE A 242 38.52 38.12 12.59
C PHE A 242 39.62 38.84 11.80
N PHE A 243 40.31 38.14 10.88
CA PHE A 243 41.34 38.75 10.04
C PHE A 243 40.76 39.78 9.09
N ALA A 244 39.58 39.54 8.50
CA ALA A 244 38.89 40.52 7.66
C ALA A 244 38.54 41.79 8.45
N LEU A 245 38.08 41.66 9.70
CA LEU A 245 37.79 42.80 10.56
C LEU A 245 39.06 43.57 10.94
N ALA A 246 40.13 42.87 11.32
CA ALA A 246 41.42 43.49 11.62
C ALA A 246 41.99 44.23 10.40
N ALA A 247 41.90 43.64 9.20
CA ALA A 247 42.30 44.26 7.95
C ALA A 247 41.44 45.50 7.63
N ALA A 248 40.13 45.46 7.89
CA ALA A 248 39.24 46.60 7.66
C ALA A 248 39.60 47.82 8.53
N VAL A 249 40.11 47.61 9.74
CA VAL A 249 40.59 48.70 10.63
C VAL A 249 41.93 49.26 10.16
N LEU A 250 42.85 48.39 9.73
CA LEU A 250 44.22 48.78 9.34
C LEU A 250 44.29 49.37 7.92
N ALA A 251 43.49 48.84 7.00
CA ALA A 251 43.49 49.16 5.57
C ALA A 251 42.07 49.03 4.97
N PRO A 252 41.17 50.00 5.24
CA PRO A 252 39.75 49.88 4.92
C PRO A 252 39.45 49.76 3.41
N LEU A 253 40.09 50.59 2.58
CA LEU A 253 39.82 50.63 1.14
C LEU A 253 40.27 49.34 0.45
N GLU A 254 41.49 48.89 0.73
CA GLU A 254 42.05 47.65 0.18
C GLU A 254 41.22 46.43 0.60
N THR A 255 40.81 46.38 1.87
CA THR A 255 39.96 45.30 2.39
C THR A 255 38.62 45.27 1.69
N LEU A 256 38.01 46.44 1.43
CA LEU A 256 36.73 46.53 0.74
C LEU A 256 36.82 46.07 -0.71
N ILE A 257 37.88 46.46 -1.44
CA ILE A 257 38.12 46.02 -2.82
C ILE A 257 38.34 44.51 -2.86
N ALA A 258 39.20 43.97 -1.98
CA ALA A 258 39.48 42.53 -1.91
C ALA A 258 38.21 41.72 -1.58
N LEU A 259 37.43 42.17 -0.60
CA LEU A 259 36.18 41.52 -0.21
C LEU A 259 35.15 41.57 -1.33
N HIS A 260 35.02 42.71 -2.02
CA HIS A 260 34.11 42.85 -3.15
C HIS A 260 34.50 41.92 -4.32
N GLY A 261 35.78 41.85 -4.65
CA GLY A 261 36.29 40.92 -5.67
C GLY A 261 36.02 39.47 -5.31
N PHE A 262 36.28 39.08 -4.06
CA PHE A 262 36.02 37.73 -3.56
C PHE A 262 34.52 37.38 -3.61
N LEU A 263 33.64 38.24 -3.10
CA LEU A 263 32.19 38.03 -3.14
C LEU A 263 31.66 37.94 -4.58
N SER A 264 32.17 38.79 -5.48
CA SER A 264 31.79 38.78 -6.89
C SER A 264 32.16 37.47 -7.57
N LEU A 265 33.38 36.98 -7.34
CA LEU A 265 33.83 35.69 -7.87
C LEU A 265 33.06 34.52 -7.27
N PHE A 266 32.78 34.56 -5.97
CA PHE A 266 31.97 33.56 -5.28
C PHE A 266 30.54 33.50 -5.84
N PHE A 267 29.91 34.66 -6.03
CA PHE A 267 28.58 34.77 -6.61
C PHE A 267 28.55 34.29 -8.07
N PHE A 268 29.56 34.65 -8.86
CA PHE A 268 29.73 34.14 -10.22
C PHE A 268 29.85 32.61 -10.25
N GLY A 269 30.63 32.02 -9.33
CA GLY A 269 30.71 30.57 -9.17
C GLY A 269 29.36 29.92 -8.83
N CYS A 270 28.56 30.54 -7.97
CA CYS A 270 27.19 30.07 -7.66
C CYS A 270 26.27 30.10 -8.88
N ILE A 271 26.37 31.15 -9.71
CA ILE A 271 25.64 31.24 -10.98
C ILE A 271 26.07 30.12 -11.91
N LEU A 272 27.38 29.90 -12.08
CA LEU A 272 27.90 28.86 -12.94
C LEU A 272 27.43 27.48 -12.50
N LEU A 273 27.43 27.20 -11.19
CA LEU A 273 26.91 25.95 -10.63
C LEU A 273 25.41 25.78 -10.91
N ARG A 274 24.61 26.84 -10.82
CA ARG A 274 23.18 26.81 -11.22
C ARG A 274 23.01 26.49 -12.70
N ILE A 275 23.80 27.11 -13.58
CA ILE A 275 23.76 26.84 -15.02
C ILE A 275 24.13 25.37 -15.28
N MET A 276 25.19 24.85 -14.65
CA MET A 276 25.58 23.45 -14.77
C MET A 276 24.47 22.50 -14.25
N ALA A 277 23.87 22.82 -13.11
CA ALA A 277 22.76 22.02 -12.57
C ALA A 277 21.57 21.96 -13.53
N MET A 278 21.24 23.06 -14.22
CA MET A 278 20.18 23.08 -15.25
C MET A 278 20.51 22.18 -16.45
N THR A 279 21.78 22.06 -16.83
CA THR A 279 22.19 21.18 -17.95
C THR A 279 22.15 19.68 -17.59
N VAL A 280 22.35 19.34 -16.32
CA VAL A 280 22.33 17.94 -15.83
C VAL A 280 20.92 17.52 -15.41
N ALA A 281 20.11 18.44 -14.91
CA ALA A 281 18.73 18.19 -14.48
C ALA A 281 17.76 18.18 -15.67
N ALA A 282 17.96 17.29 -16.64
CA ALA A 282 16.88 16.89 -17.51
C ALA A 282 15.98 15.93 -16.70
N PRO A 283 14.76 16.31 -16.29
CA PRO A 283 13.84 15.32 -15.72
C PRO A 283 13.67 14.22 -16.78
N PRO A 284 13.85 12.94 -16.43
CA PRO A 284 13.60 11.87 -17.37
C PRO A 284 12.19 12.05 -17.89
N ALA A 285 12.03 12.12 -19.23
CA ALA A 285 10.72 12.16 -19.83
C ALA A 285 9.96 10.94 -19.29
N PRO A 286 8.84 11.14 -18.56
CA PRO A 286 8.13 10.01 -18.02
C PRO A 286 7.74 9.12 -19.20
N PRO A 287 7.94 7.79 -19.11
CA PRO A 287 7.45 6.90 -20.14
C PRO A 287 5.96 7.17 -20.34
N PRO A 288 5.40 7.02 -21.56
CA PRO A 288 3.98 7.15 -21.78
C PRO A 288 3.25 6.08 -20.95
N ILE A 289 2.76 6.46 -19.77
CA ILE A 289 1.95 5.60 -18.91
C ILE A 289 0.53 5.72 -19.45
N ALA A 290 -0.05 4.60 -19.89
CA ALA A 290 -1.48 4.58 -20.19
C ALA A 290 -2.24 5.05 -18.94
N PRO A 291 -3.23 5.95 -19.06
CA PRO A 291 -3.96 6.44 -17.91
C PRO A 291 -4.63 5.26 -17.20
N LEU A 292 -4.07 4.86 -16.06
CA LEU A 292 -4.70 3.91 -15.15
C LEU A 292 -5.88 4.62 -14.49
N SER A 293 -6.98 3.88 -14.30
CA SER A 293 -8.07 4.37 -13.46
C SER A 293 -7.52 4.73 -12.09
N ALA A 294 -7.99 5.81 -11.47
CA ALA A 294 -7.56 6.19 -10.12
C ALA A 294 -7.76 5.07 -9.08
N ARG A 295 -8.67 4.12 -9.34
CA ARG A 295 -8.92 2.93 -8.52
C ARG A 295 -7.81 1.88 -8.61
N ASP A 296 -7.02 1.90 -9.68
CA ASP A 296 -5.96 0.92 -9.94
C ASP A 296 -4.58 1.47 -9.53
N LEU A 297 -4.50 2.73 -9.09
CA LEU A 297 -3.27 3.34 -8.61
C LEU A 297 -2.89 2.79 -7.22
N PRO A 298 -1.61 2.48 -6.98
CA PRO A 298 -1.16 2.08 -5.66
C PRO A 298 -1.40 3.20 -4.64
N VAL A 299 -1.79 2.83 -3.42
CA VAL A 299 -1.85 3.79 -2.31
C VAL A 299 -0.44 4.13 -1.87
N TYR A 300 -0.01 5.36 -2.10
CA TYR A 300 1.27 5.89 -1.67
C TYR A 300 1.12 6.72 -0.38
N SER A 301 2.09 6.59 0.51
CA SER A 301 2.25 7.48 1.66
C SER A 301 3.37 8.47 1.36
N VAL A 302 3.04 9.77 1.36
CA VAL A 302 4.02 10.83 1.15
C VAL A 302 4.37 11.46 2.50
N LEU A 303 5.65 11.44 2.86
CA LEU A 303 6.17 12.16 4.01
C LEU A 303 6.74 13.50 3.52
N VAL A 304 6.08 14.61 3.89
CA VAL A 304 6.55 15.96 3.55
C VAL A 304 7.25 16.57 4.76
N ALA A 305 8.53 16.88 4.63
CA ALA A 305 9.28 17.59 5.65
C ALA A 305 8.92 19.08 5.61
N LEU A 306 8.28 19.58 6.66
CA LEU A 306 7.97 21.00 6.84
C LEU A 306 8.86 21.58 7.93
N TYR A 307 9.71 22.55 7.59
CA TYR A 307 10.58 23.20 8.57
C TYR A 307 10.02 24.56 8.97
N ARG A 308 9.33 24.65 10.10
CA ARG A 308 8.67 25.90 10.58
C ARG A 308 7.75 26.58 9.55
N GLU A 309 7.28 25.83 8.56
CA GLU A 309 6.47 26.29 7.44
C GLU A 309 4.99 25.91 7.61
N ALA A 310 4.43 26.06 8.82
CA ALA A 310 3.05 25.66 9.09
C ALA A 310 2.03 26.38 8.19
N GLY A 311 2.33 27.62 7.76
CA GLY A 311 1.51 28.38 6.82
C GLY A 311 1.42 27.79 5.41
N MET A 312 2.33 26.88 5.02
CA MET A 312 2.33 26.22 3.70
C MET A 312 1.41 25.00 3.64
N VAL A 313 0.97 24.47 4.79
CA VAL A 313 0.16 23.24 4.88
C VAL A 313 -1.11 23.31 4.02
N PRO A 314 -1.92 24.39 4.04
CA PRO A 314 -3.15 24.43 3.26
C PRO A 314 -2.89 24.37 1.75
N GLN A 315 -1.88 25.12 1.27
CA GLN A 315 -1.53 25.14 -0.15
C GLN A 315 -0.96 23.78 -0.60
N LEU A 316 -0.16 23.15 0.26
CA LEU A 316 0.37 21.82 0.02
C LEU A 316 -0.75 20.78 -0.09
N LEU A 317 -1.75 20.80 0.80
CA LEU A 317 -2.89 19.89 0.74
C LEU A 317 -3.70 20.09 -0.55
N VAL A 318 -3.88 21.33 -1.01
CA VAL A 318 -4.54 21.61 -2.30
C VAL A 318 -3.73 21.05 -3.47
N ALA A 319 -2.41 21.25 -3.48
CA ALA A 319 -1.54 20.73 -4.53
C ALA A 319 -1.53 19.20 -4.55
N LEU A 320 -1.43 18.55 -3.39
CA LEU A 320 -1.47 17.09 -3.26
C LEU A 320 -2.85 16.52 -3.64
N GLY A 321 -3.94 17.23 -3.34
CA GLY A 321 -5.29 16.83 -3.75
C GLY A 321 -5.50 16.82 -5.26
N ARG A 322 -4.72 17.59 -6.03
CA ARG A 322 -4.74 17.58 -7.50
C ARG A 322 -3.99 16.39 -8.12
N LEU A 323 -3.26 15.61 -7.32
CA LEU A 323 -2.57 14.40 -7.78
C LEU A 323 -3.46 13.14 -7.71
N GLN A 324 -4.69 13.27 -7.17
CA GLN A 324 -5.72 12.24 -7.18
C GLN A 324 -6.53 12.29 -8.48
#